data_AF-A0A0K9XWX7-F1
#
_entry.id   AF-A0A0K9XWX7-F1
#
_cell.length_a   1.000
_cell.length_b   1.000
_cell.length_c   1.000
_cell.angle_alpha   90.00
_cell.angle_beta   90.00
_cell.angle_gamma   90.00
#
_symmetry.space_group_name_H-M   'P 1'
#
loop_
_entity.id
_entity.type
_entity.pdbx_description
1 polymer ?
#
loop_
_entity_poly.entity_id
_entity_poly.type
_entity_poly.pdbx_seq_one_letter_code
_entity_poly.pdbx_strand_id
1 'polypeptide(L)'
;MDIIAERAGKEKLIVSAFNRRVLKQHAEKMQKTQNANVPVFSDSSLDFRNIATNDDSLIYRHKGIMRMIDMKRLTRPFTTQKYNRKPVYNVHNRIIMGHYAGLSKDLTFGLTDAVRQEIMSELDGKQI
;
A
#
# COMPACT_ATOMS: atom_id res chain seq x y z
N MET A 1 12.76 13.93 16.94
CA MET A 1 12.44 13.02 18.05
C MET A 1 12.20 11.65 17.46
N ASP A 2 13.17 10.75 17.58
CA ASP A 2 13.16 9.45 16.92
C ASP A 2 12.54 8.42 17.89
N ILE A 3 11.22 8.26 17.83
CA ILE A 3 10.41 7.49 18.82
C ILE A 3 10.87 6.02 18.93
N ILE A 4 11.53 5.51 17.89
CA ILE A 4 12.10 4.16 17.83
C ILE A 4 13.42 4.05 18.63
N ALA A 5 14.15 5.16 18.80
CA ALA A 5 15.41 5.18 19.54
C ALA A 5 15.22 5.20 21.07
N GLU A 6 14.07 5.69 21.55
CA GLU A 6 13.77 5.82 23.00
C GLU A 6 13.27 4.53 23.66
N ARG A 7 12.86 3.51 22.88
CA ARG A 7 12.30 2.25 23.41
C ARG A 7 13.39 1.20 23.68
N ALA A 8 13.44 0.67 24.90
CA ALA A 8 14.43 -0.31 25.33
C ALA A 8 14.32 -1.66 24.56
N GLY A 9 15.48 -2.31 24.36
CA GLY A 9 15.76 -3.43 23.44
C GLY A 9 14.61 -4.36 23.01
N LYS A 10 13.91 -5.01 23.96
CA LYS A 10 12.84 -5.97 23.64
C LYS A 10 11.61 -5.31 23.02
N GLU A 11 11.23 -4.13 23.49
CA GLU A 11 10.07 -3.42 22.97
C GLU A 11 10.31 -2.95 21.53
N LYS A 12 11.54 -2.48 21.24
CA LYS A 12 11.95 -2.07 19.89
C LYS A 12 11.83 -3.22 18.88
N LEU A 13 12.24 -4.43 19.28
CA LEU A 13 12.12 -5.63 18.44
C LEU A 13 10.68 -5.98 18.13
N ILE A 14 9.80 -5.92 19.13
CA ILE A 14 8.37 -6.20 18.96
C ILE A 14 7.71 -5.18 18.02
N VAL A 15 8.01 -3.88 18.22
CA VAL A 15 7.49 -2.81 17.36
C VAL A 15 7.99 -2.97 15.92
N SER A 16 9.28 -3.28 15.73
CA SER A 16 9.84 -3.50 14.39
C SER A 16 9.20 -4.71 13.69
N ALA A 17 9.01 -5.82 14.41
CA ALA A 17 8.33 -7.01 13.88
C ALA A 17 6.86 -6.71 13.51
N PHE A 18 6.17 -5.94 14.35
CA PHE A 18 4.80 -5.48 14.08
C PHE A 18 4.75 -4.61 12.82
N ASN A 19 5.59 -3.58 12.73
CA ASN A 19 5.66 -2.68 11.58
C ASN A 19 5.90 -3.48 10.30
N ARG A 20 6.87 -4.40 10.31
CA ARG A 20 7.19 -5.25 9.17
C ARG A 20 6.00 -6.11 8.74
N ARG A 21 5.24 -6.69 9.68
CA ARG A 21 4.03 -7.48 9.39
C ARG A 21 2.96 -6.62 8.73
N VAL A 22 2.66 -5.45 9.29
CA VAL A 22 1.66 -4.52 8.75
C VAL A 22 2.06 -4.00 7.36
N LEU A 23 3.30 -3.55 7.20
CA LEU A 23 3.82 -3.05 5.93
C LEU A 23 3.76 -4.13 4.83
N LYS A 24 4.12 -5.38 5.15
CA LYS A 24 4.04 -6.51 4.21
C LYS A 24 2.60 -6.82 3.80
N GLN A 25 1.67 -6.87 4.74
CA GLN A 25 0.26 -7.13 4.44
C GLN A 25 -0.33 -6.05 3.51
N HIS A 26 -0.03 -4.78 3.77
CA HIS A 26 -0.47 -3.68 2.91
C HIS A 26 0.20 -3.71 1.54
N ALA A 27 1.50 -4.07 1.47
CA ALA A 27 2.21 -4.24 0.20
C ALA A 27 1.53 -5.28 -0.71
N GLU A 28 1.23 -6.46 -0.16
CA GLU A 28 0.60 -7.56 -0.91
C GLU A 28 -0.81 -7.19 -1.37
N LYS A 29 -1.62 -6.59 -0.49
CA LYS A 29 -2.97 -6.12 -0.84
C LYS A 29 -2.92 -5.02 -1.91
N MET A 30 -1.97 -4.10 -1.81
CA MET A 30 -1.78 -3.04 -2.80
C MET A 30 -1.37 -3.61 -4.16
N GLN A 31 -0.46 -4.60 -4.18
CA GLN A 31 -0.06 -5.26 -5.42
C GLN A 31 -1.24 -5.97 -6.08
N LYS A 32 -2.01 -6.72 -5.29
CA LYS A 32 -3.19 -7.47 -5.77
C LYS A 32 -4.27 -6.52 -6.31
N THR A 33 -4.59 -5.45 -5.58
CA THR A 33 -5.59 -4.47 -6.01
C THR A 33 -5.14 -3.70 -7.24
N GLN A 34 -3.87 -3.30 -7.34
CA GLN A 34 -3.36 -2.68 -8.56
C GLN A 34 -3.46 -3.63 -9.74
N ASN A 35 -2.98 -4.87 -9.62
CA ASN A 35 -3.02 -5.86 -10.71
C ASN A 35 -4.45 -6.14 -11.19
N ALA A 36 -5.43 -6.20 -10.28
CA ALA A 36 -6.83 -6.38 -10.65
C ALA A 36 -7.42 -5.19 -11.43
N ASN A 37 -6.87 -3.98 -11.24
CA ASN A 37 -7.35 -2.76 -11.91
C ASN A 37 -6.51 -2.36 -13.13
N VAL A 38 -5.41 -3.06 -13.42
CA VAL A 38 -4.63 -2.80 -14.64
C VAL A 38 -5.39 -3.38 -15.83
N PRO A 39 -5.65 -2.59 -16.89
CA PRO A 39 -6.31 -3.10 -18.08
C PRO A 39 -5.44 -4.13 -18.80
N VAL A 40 -6.07 -5.01 -19.60
CA VAL A 40 -5.43 -6.16 -20.28
C VAL A 40 -4.44 -5.75 -21.40
N PHE A 41 -4.08 -4.47 -21.54
CA PHE A 41 -3.10 -4.08 -22.53
C PHE A 41 -1.70 -4.60 -22.16
N SER A 42 -1.01 -5.18 -23.12
CA SER A 42 0.36 -5.67 -22.99
C SER A 42 1.33 -4.64 -23.56
N ASP A 43 1.52 -3.53 -22.84
CA ASP A 43 2.61 -2.62 -23.16
C ASP A 43 3.76 -2.81 -22.16
N SER A 44 4.88 -3.35 -22.64
CA SER A 44 6.12 -3.51 -21.87
C SER A 44 6.62 -2.19 -21.24
N SER A 45 6.24 -1.05 -21.82
CA SER A 45 6.59 0.26 -21.26
C SER A 45 5.92 0.52 -19.90
N LEU A 46 4.82 -0.18 -19.60
CA LEU A 46 3.99 -0.03 -18.40
C LEU A 46 4.27 -1.10 -17.33
N ASP A 47 5.18 -2.04 -17.59
CA ASP A 47 5.49 -3.14 -16.66
C ASP A 47 6.37 -2.74 -15.46
N PHE A 48 6.81 -1.47 -15.37
CA PHE A 48 7.69 -1.03 -14.29
C PHE A 48 6.91 -0.62 -13.04
N ARG A 49 6.48 -1.61 -12.24
CA ARG A 49 5.95 -1.44 -10.88
C ARG A 49 6.81 -2.22 -9.90
N ASN A 50 7.34 -1.54 -8.89
CA ASN A 50 8.12 -2.16 -7.83
C ASN A 50 7.55 -1.77 -6.47
N ILE A 51 7.24 -2.77 -5.65
CA ILE A 51 6.85 -2.60 -4.26
C ILE A 51 7.94 -3.27 -3.42
N ALA A 52 8.68 -2.46 -2.68
CA ALA A 52 9.70 -2.93 -1.77
C ALA A 52 9.32 -2.57 -0.34
N THR A 53 9.38 -3.55 0.55
CA THR A 53 9.26 -3.36 1.99
C THR A 53 10.64 -3.44 2.61
N ASN A 54 11.03 -2.39 3.32
CA ASN A 54 12.14 -2.43 4.26
C ASN A 54 11.60 -2.57 5.68
N ASP A 55 12.46 -2.71 6.69
CA ASP A 55 12.01 -2.91 8.08
C ASP A 55 11.15 -1.75 8.62
N ASP A 56 11.32 -0.54 8.10
CA ASP A 56 10.58 0.66 8.55
C ASP A 56 9.86 1.42 7.42
N SER A 57 10.03 1.01 6.17
CA SER A 57 9.50 1.76 5.03
C SER A 57 8.89 0.87 3.95
N LEU A 58 7.68 1.21 3.52
CA LEU A 58 7.10 0.69 2.29
C LEU A 58 7.39 1.65 1.13
N ILE A 59 8.23 1.24 0.20
CA ILE A 59 8.61 2.01 -0.98
C ILE A 59 7.83 1.50 -2.19
N TYR A 60 6.97 2.36 -2.72
CA TYR A 60 6.22 2.11 -3.94
C TYR A 60 6.79 2.95 -5.09
N ARG A 61 7.25 2.28 -6.17
CA ARG A 61 7.76 2.94 -7.39
C ARG A 61 6.93 2.57 -8.61
N HIS A 62 6.59 3.57 -9.41
CA HIS A 62 5.88 3.43 -10.68
C HIS A 62 6.33 4.51 -11.66
N LYS A 63 6.13 4.28 -12.96
CA LYS A 63 6.32 5.32 -13.98
C LYS A 63 5.21 6.37 -13.90
N GLY A 64 5.56 7.65 -14.08
CA GLY A 64 4.60 8.76 -14.05
C GLY A 64 3.47 8.63 -15.08
N ILE A 65 3.70 7.97 -16.21
CA ILE A 65 2.68 7.68 -17.24
C ILE A 65 1.52 6.86 -16.65
N MET A 66 1.79 5.96 -15.69
CA MET A 66 0.76 5.15 -15.03
C MET A 66 -0.14 5.99 -14.11
N ARG A 67 0.32 7.17 -13.66
CA ARG A 67 -0.49 8.14 -12.90
C ARG A 67 -1.49 8.86 -13.82
N MET A 68 -1.23 8.95 -15.13
CA MET A 68 -2.01 9.71 -16.10
C MET A 68 -3.19 8.94 -16.73
N ILE A 69 -3.40 7.67 -16.36
CA ILE A 69 -4.50 6.83 -16.90
C ILE A 69 -5.89 7.42 -16.58
N ASP A 70 -5.98 8.42 -15.69
CA ASP A 70 -7.22 9.13 -15.43
C ASP A 70 -7.07 10.66 -15.29
N MET A 71 -6.75 11.33 -16.40
CA MET A 71 -7.12 12.74 -16.56
C MET A 71 -8.16 12.87 -17.66
N LYS A 72 -9.44 12.93 -17.24
CA LYS A 72 -10.63 13.39 -17.97
C LYS A 72 -10.48 13.58 -19.48
N ARG A 73 -11.24 12.82 -20.27
CA ARG A 73 -11.77 13.36 -21.54
C ARG A 73 -13.23 12.97 -21.69
N LEU A 74 -14.10 13.86 -21.21
CA LEU A 74 -15.40 14.07 -21.85
C LEU A 74 -15.11 14.73 -23.20
N THR A 75 -15.26 14.01 -24.30
CA THR A 75 -15.41 14.58 -25.64
C THR A 75 -16.76 14.09 -26.14
N ARG A 76 -17.70 14.93 -26.61
CA ARG A 76 -17.53 16.06 -27.53
C ARG A 76 -18.49 17.22 -27.20
N PRO A 77 -18.08 18.49 -27.38
CA PRO A 77 -18.97 19.66 -27.29
C PRO A 77 -19.92 19.83 -28.51
N PHE A 78 -19.97 18.89 -29.45
CA PHE A 78 -20.66 19.05 -30.75
C PHE A 78 -21.64 17.92 -31.12
N THR A 79 -22.12 17.12 -30.18
CA THR A 79 -23.07 16.02 -30.47
C THR A 79 -24.20 15.94 -29.45
N THR A 80 -25.43 15.70 -29.92
CA THR A 80 -26.70 15.58 -29.17
C THR A 80 -26.85 14.30 -28.34
N GLN A 81 -25.84 13.43 -28.28
CA GLN A 81 -25.89 12.18 -27.51
C GLN A 81 -25.72 12.43 -26.00
N LYS A 82 -26.53 11.75 -25.18
CA LYS A 82 -26.39 11.71 -23.71
C LYS A 82 -25.00 11.22 -23.34
N TYR A 83 -24.36 11.92 -22.41
CA TYR A 83 -23.05 11.59 -21.87
C TYR A 83 -22.99 10.17 -21.32
N ASN A 84 -22.24 9.28 -21.95
CA ASN A 84 -21.85 8.03 -21.31
C ASN A 84 -20.73 8.36 -20.32
N ARG A 85 -21.00 8.21 -19.02
CA ARG A 85 -19.96 8.29 -17.99
C ARG A 85 -18.92 7.21 -18.30
N LYS A 86 -17.66 7.62 -18.48
CA LYS A 86 -16.53 6.69 -18.54
C LYS A 86 -16.60 5.81 -17.28
N PRO A 87 -16.52 4.48 -17.38
CA PRO A 87 -16.38 3.63 -16.20
C PRO A 87 -15.18 4.13 -15.40
N VAL A 88 -15.43 4.51 -14.15
CA VAL A 88 -14.39 5.02 -13.25
C VAL A 88 -13.56 3.81 -12.81
N TYR A 89 -12.48 3.52 -13.54
CA TYR A 89 -11.47 2.60 -13.05
C TYR A 89 -10.82 3.24 -11.82
N ASN A 90 -10.69 2.48 -10.73
CA ASN A 90 -10.05 3.00 -9.53
C ASN A 90 -8.62 3.40 -9.85
N VAL A 91 -8.37 4.71 -9.88
CA VAL A 91 -7.08 5.29 -10.22
C VAL A 91 -6.01 4.74 -9.31
N HIS A 92 -4.83 4.55 -9.88
CA HIS A 92 -3.59 4.24 -9.19
C HIS A 92 -3.41 5.00 -7.85
N ASN A 93 -3.63 6.32 -7.86
CA ASN A 93 -3.54 7.17 -6.66
C ASN A 93 -4.60 6.85 -5.61
N ARG A 94 -5.84 6.50 -5.99
CA ARG A 94 -6.91 6.18 -5.03
C ARG A 94 -6.59 4.92 -4.25
N ILE A 95 -6.04 3.91 -4.92
CA ILE A 95 -5.62 2.65 -4.29
C ILE A 95 -4.48 2.94 -3.30
N ILE A 96 -3.45 3.68 -3.72
CA ILE A 96 -2.32 4.01 -2.86
C ILE A 96 -2.76 4.83 -1.64
N MET A 97 -3.55 5.89 -1.84
CA MET A 97 -3.99 6.76 -0.74
C MET A 97 -4.94 6.03 0.22
N GLY A 98 -5.75 5.09 -0.28
CA GLY A 98 -6.57 4.22 0.57
C GLY A 98 -5.72 3.31 1.47
N HIS A 99 -4.70 2.67 0.90
CA HIS A 99 -3.74 1.88 1.67
C HIS A 99 -2.95 2.74 2.65
N TYR A 100 -2.51 3.93 2.25
CA TYR A 100 -1.81 4.87 3.14
C TYR A 100 -2.64 5.23 4.38
N ALA A 101 -3.93 5.55 4.20
CA ALA A 101 -4.83 5.87 5.30
C ALA A 101 -5.16 4.66 6.19
N GLY A 102 -5.20 3.45 5.62
CA GLY A 102 -5.33 2.21 6.41
C GLY A 102 -4.08 1.93 7.22
N LEU A 103 -2.91 2.06 6.59
CA LEU A 103 -1.60 1.81 7.18
C LEU A 103 -1.34 2.78 8.35
N SER A 104 -1.71 4.06 8.23
CA SER A 104 -1.61 5.01 9.34
C SER A 104 -2.49 4.61 10.53
N LYS A 105 -3.72 4.14 10.31
CA LYS A 105 -4.60 3.65 11.37
C LYS A 105 -4.06 2.38 12.02
N ASP A 106 -3.65 1.42 11.22
CA ASP A 106 -3.16 0.12 11.70
C ASP A 106 -1.86 0.28 12.50
N LEU A 107 -0.94 1.15 12.06
CA LEU A 107 0.27 1.43 12.82
C LEU A 107 0.00 2.18 14.13
N THR A 108 -1.01 3.07 14.15
CA THR A 108 -1.32 3.88 15.34
C THR A 108 -2.05 3.06 16.40
N PHE A 109 -3.02 2.22 15.99
CA PHE A 109 -3.94 1.56 16.93
C PHE A 109 -3.85 0.02 16.92
N GLY A 110 -3.13 -0.57 15.97
CA GLY A 110 -3.08 -2.03 15.80
C GLY A 110 -2.15 -2.75 16.78
N LEU A 111 -1.26 -2.04 17.47
CA LEU A 111 -0.38 -2.63 18.49
C LEU A 111 -1.12 -2.76 19.83
N THR A 112 -2.07 -3.69 19.88
CA THR A 112 -2.79 -4.05 21.11
C THR A 112 -1.95 -4.98 22.00
N ASP A 113 -2.34 -5.13 23.26
CA ASP A 113 -1.65 -6.02 24.20
C ASP A 113 -1.68 -7.49 23.74
N ALA A 114 -2.78 -7.92 23.11
CA ALA A 114 -2.90 -9.25 22.53
C ALA A 114 -1.92 -9.47 21.37
N VAL A 115 -1.83 -8.50 20.45
CA VAL A 115 -0.88 -8.55 19.32
C VAL A 115 0.57 -8.49 19.82
N ARG A 116 0.83 -7.74 20.90
CA ARG A 116 2.16 -7.70 21.53
C ARG A 116 2.55 -9.07 22.08
N GLN A 117 1.65 -9.76 22.76
CA GLN A 117 1.89 -11.12 23.28
C GLN A 117 2.07 -12.15 22.16
N GLU A 118 1.30 -12.05 21.08
CA GLU A 118 1.44 -12.90 19.88
C GLU A 118 2.83 -12.72 19.24
N ILE A 119 3.28 -11.49 19.04
CA ILE A 119 4.61 -11.23 18.44
C ILE A 119 5.72 -11.67 19.39
N MET A 120 5.54 -11.50 20.70
CA MET A 120 6.52 -11.94 21.69
C MET A 120 6.68 -13.46 21.67
N SER A 121 5.59 -14.22 21.60
CA SER A 121 5.66 -15.69 21.50
C SER A 121 6.27 -16.17 20.18
N GLU A 122 5.99 -15.50 19.06
CA GLU A 122 6.62 -15.79 17.76
C GLU A 122 8.14 -15.54 17.77
N LEU A 123 8.60 -14.52 18.50
CA LEU A 123 10.03 -14.19 18.62
C LEU A 123 10.76 -15.18 19.52
N ASP A 124 10.16 -15.58 20.64
CA ASP A 124 10.73 -16.56 21.57
C ASP A 124 10.73 -17.98 20.95
N GLY A 125 9.70 -18.34 20.17
CA GLY A 125 9.61 -19.62 19.46
C GLY A 125 10.57 -19.79 18.28
N LYS A 126 11.22 -18.71 17.82
CA LYS A 126 12.26 -18.73 16.78
C LYS A 126 13.69 -18.91 17.31
N GLN A 127 13.88 -19.04 18.63
CA GLN A 127 15.20 -19.24 19.25
C GLN A 127 15.69 -20.71 19.26
N ILE A 128 15.30 -21.53 18.28
CA ILE A 128 15.81 -22.90 18.09
C ILE A 128 16.43 -23.02 16.69
#